data_AF-A0A9C9BXX2-F1
#
_entry.id   AF-A0A9C9BXX2-F1
#
_cell.length_a   1.000
_cell.length_b   1.000
_cell.length_c   1.000
_cell.angle_alpha   90.00
_cell.angle_beta   90.00
_cell.angle_gamma   90.00
#
_symmetry.space_group_name_H-M   'P 1'
#
loop_
_entity.id
_entity.type
_entity.pdbx_description
1 polymer ?
#
loop_
_entity_poly.entity_id
_entity_poly.type
_entity_poly.pdbx_seq_one_letter_code
_entity_poly.pdbx_strand_id
1 'polypeptide(L)' 'GDLRVDLVSPAGQVVRLHDQVGGSADNLKRSYDTTSTSDLGDYLGQSMQGEWQLQVRDLARLDTGTLISWSITLEY' A
#
# COMPACT_ATOMS: atom_id res chain seq x y z
N GLY A 1 -6.48 9.97 -7.63
CA GLY A 1 -6.33 10.62 -6.34
C GLY A 1 -4.92 11.11 -6.18
N ASP A 2 -4.77 11.85 -5.11
CA ASP A 2 -3.57 12.40 -4.50
C ASP A 2 -2.99 11.48 -3.40
N LEU A 3 -3.71 10.40 -3.07
CA LEU A 3 -3.30 9.43 -2.07
C LEU A 3 -1.96 8.75 -2.42
N ARG A 4 -1.14 8.56 -1.40
CA ARG A 4 0.05 7.72 -1.41
C ARG A 4 -0.13 6.60 -0.40
N VAL A 5 0.14 5.37 -0.83
CA VAL A 5 0.06 4.20 0.03
C VAL A 5 1.38 3.46 -0.02
N ASP A 6 2.04 3.38 1.12
CA ASP A 6 3.27 2.63 1.32
C ASP A 6 2.98 1.45 2.26
N LEU A 7 3.49 0.26 1.93
CA LEU A 7 3.47 -0.91 2.81
C LEU A 7 4.87 -1.08 3.41
N VAL A 8 4.93 -1.39 4.70
CA VAL A 8 6.18 -1.66 5.42
C VAL A 8 6.19 -3.09 5.92
N SER A 9 7.23 -3.85 5.58
CA SER A 9 7.42 -5.22 6.07
C SER A 9 7.93 -5.27 7.51
N PRO A 10 7.79 -6.41 8.19
CA PRO A 10 8.38 -6.64 9.51
C PRO A 10 9.91 -6.45 9.53
N ALA A 11 10.57 -6.60 8.37
CA ALA A 11 12.01 -6.38 8.21
C ALA A 11 12.37 -4.88 8.03
N GLY A 12 11.38 -3.99 7.98
CA GLY A 12 11.55 -2.54 7.82
C GLY A 12 11.66 -2.08 6.36
N GLN A 13 11.47 -2.98 5.39
CA GLN A 13 11.48 -2.62 3.98
C GLN A 13 10.16 -1.94 3.60
N VAL A 14 10.25 -0.89 2.79
CA VAL A 14 9.10 -0.07 2.38
C VAL A 14 8.90 -0.22 0.88
N VAL A 15 7.69 -0.57 0.48
CA VAL A 15 7.26 -0.68 -0.91
C VAL A 15 6.09 0.25 -1.14
N ARG A 16 6.15 1.06 -2.20
CA ARG A 16 5.04 1.92 -2.59
C ARG A 16 4.02 1.12 -3.38
N LEU A 17 2.81 0.99 -2.84
CA LEU A 17 1.68 0.35 -3.52
C LEU A 17 0.95 1.34 -4.43
N HIS A 18 0.86 2.60 -4.01
CA HIS A 18 0.12 3.62 -4.73
C HIS A 18 0.81 4.97 -4.66
N ASP A 19 0.94 5.66 -5.80
CA ASP A 19 1.52 7.00 -5.85
C ASP A 19 0.69 7.95 -6.71
N GLN A 20 -0.24 8.67 -6.09
CA GLN A 20 -0.94 9.80 -6.72
C GLN A 20 -1.59 9.46 -8.07
N VAL A 21 -2.12 8.24 -8.22
CA VAL A 21 -2.73 7.78 -9.48
C VAL A 21 -4.24 7.93 -9.42
N GLY A 22 -4.86 8.35 -10.53
CA GLY A 22 -6.32 8.35 -10.70
C GLY A 22 -7.00 9.71 -10.58
N GLY A 23 -6.28 10.84 -10.71
CA GLY A 23 -6.87 12.19 -10.83
C GLY A 23 -7.90 12.51 -9.74
N SER A 24 -9.13 12.86 -10.15
CA SER A 24 -10.27 13.21 -9.29
C SER A 24 -11.00 12.03 -8.63
N ALA A 25 -10.44 10.81 -8.66
CA ALA A 25 -11.06 9.67 -8.02
C ALA A 25 -10.89 9.75 -6.49
N ASP A 26 -12.02 9.85 -5.77
CA ASP A 26 -12.09 10.01 -4.31
C ASP A 26 -11.84 8.72 -3.52
N ASN A 27 -12.03 7.55 -4.16
CA ASN A 27 -12.01 6.25 -3.47
C ASN A 27 -10.91 5.34 -4.02
N LEU A 28 -10.03 4.86 -3.13
CA LEU A 28 -9.04 3.84 -3.45
C LEU A 28 -9.55 2.44 -3.06
N LYS A 29 -10.15 1.73 -4.03
CA LYS A 29 -10.48 0.31 -3.91
C LYS A 29 -9.64 -0.47 -4.90
N ARG A 30 -8.50 -0.99 -4.45
CA ARG A 30 -7.56 -1.70 -5.30
C ARG A 30 -6.87 -2.83 -4.54
N SER A 31 -6.63 -3.93 -5.23
CA SER A 31 -5.76 -5.02 -4.79
C SER A 31 -4.41 -4.89 -5.48
N TYR A 32 -3.34 -5.15 -4.74
CA TYR A 32 -1.98 -5.14 -5.24
C TYR A 32 -1.40 -6.54 -5.06
N ASP A 33 -0.78 -7.05 -6.11
CA ASP A 33 -0.08 -8.34 -6.14
C ASP A 33 1.29 -8.15 -6.81
N THR A 34 2.14 -9.17 -6.74
CA THR A 34 3.48 -9.14 -7.33
C THR A 34 3.48 -8.99 -8.86
N THR A 35 2.34 -9.22 -9.53
CA THR A 35 2.20 -9.06 -10.99
C THR A 35 1.88 -7.62 -11.38
N SER A 36 1.12 -6.92 -10.55
CA SER A 36 0.69 -5.53 -10.74
C SER A 36 1.64 -4.53 -10.09
N THR A 37 2.35 -4.94 -9.04
CA THR A 37 3.32 -4.13 -8.28
C THR A 37 4.60 -4.93 -8.13
N SER A 38 5.50 -4.84 -9.11
CA SER A 38 6.73 -5.62 -9.13
C SER A 38 7.61 -5.40 -7.89
N ASP A 39 7.55 -4.21 -7.29
CA ASP A 39 8.26 -3.86 -6.06
C ASP A 39 7.83 -4.69 -4.85
N LEU A 40 6.61 -5.27 -4.85
CA LEU A 40 6.21 -6.26 -3.82
C LEU A 40 7.09 -7.51 -3.86
N GLY A 41 7.71 -7.79 -5.00
CA GLY A 41 8.68 -8.86 -5.17
C GLY A 41 9.90 -8.70 -4.25
N ASP A 42 10.21 -7.48 -3.79
CA ASP A 42 11.31 -7.26 -2.87
C ASP A 42 11.07 -7.92 -1.50
N TYR A 43 9.82 -8.20 -1.14
CA TYR A 43 9.48 -8.95 0.08
C TYR A 43 9.69 -10.46 -0.08
N LEU A 44 9.84 -10.97 -1.31
CA LEU A 44 10.04 -12.40 -1.55
C LEU A 44 11.40 -12.83 -1.01
N GLY A 45 11.40 -13.90 -0.21
CA GLY A 45 12.59 -14.41 0.45
C GLY A 45 12.90 -13.76 1.81
N GLN A 46 12.13 -12.74 2.23
CA GLN A 46 12.20 -12.19 3.58
C GLN A 46 11.23 -12.92 4.52
N SER A 47 11.48 -12.82 5.84
CA SER A 47 10.52 -13.31 6.82
C SER A 47 9.24 -12.48 6.74
N MET A 48 8.15 -13.13 6.31
CA MET A 48 6.82 -12.53 6.31
C MET A 48 6.17 -12.52 7.70
N GLN A 49 6.80 -13.15 8.69
CA GLN A 49 6.33 -13.18 10.06
C GLN A 49 6.66 -11.87 10.78
N GLY A 50 5.64 -11.26 11.38
CA GLY A 50 5.76 -10.07 12.22
C GLY A 50 4.71 -9.02 11.90
N GLU A 51 4.97 -7.79 12.33
CA GLU A 51 4.06 -6.67 12.16
C GLU A 51 4.21 -6.03 10.78
N TRP A 52 3.11 -5.96 10.04
CA TRP A 52 3.01 -5.23 8.78
C TRP A 52 2.33 -3.89 9.03
N GLN A 53 2.90 -2.81 8.50
CA GLN A 53 2.35 -1.47 8.66
C GLN A 53 1.93 -0.90 7.31
N LEU A 54 0.67 -0.46 7.21
CA LEU A 54 0.17 0.26 6.04
C LEU A 54 0.20 1.76 6.35
N GLN A 55 0.98 2.51 5.58
CA GLN A 55 1.07 3.97 5.68
C GLN A 55 0.28 4.60 4.54
N VAL A 56 -0.85 5.23 4.88
CA VAL A 56 -1.68 5.98 3.94
C VAL A 56 -1.46 7.47 4.18
N ARG A 57 -1.05 8.20 3.15
CA ARG A 57 -0.83 9.64 3.17
C ARG A 57 -1.69 10.31 2.12
N ASP A 58 -2.53 11.23 2.56
CA ASP A 58 -3.26 12.16 1.70
C ASP A 58 -2.37 13.38 1.42
N LEU A 59 -2.22 13.76 0.16
CA LEU A 59 -1.35 14.84 -0.28
C LEU A 59 -2.16 16.04 -0.82
N ALA A 60 -3.50 15.95 -0.86
CA ALA A 60 -4.42 17.03 -1.13
C ALA A 60 -4.86 17.66 0.19
N ARG A 61 -4.34 18.86 0.49
CA ARG A 61 -4.54 19.58 1.77
C ARG A 61 -6.02 19.83 2.17
N LEU A 62 -6.98 19.58 1.29
CA LEU A 62 -8.42 19.85 1.50
C LEU A 62 -9.28 18.57 1.49
N ASP A 63 -8.73 17.42 1.12
CA ASP A 63 -9.48 16.17 1.09
C ASP A 63 -9.35 15.45 2.43
N THR A 64 -10.47 14.89 2.89
CA THR A 64 -10.53 14.06 4.10
C THR A 64 -11.07 12.70 3.72
N GLY A 65 -10.23 11.68 3.85
CA GLY A 65 -10.60 10.28 3.66
C GLY A 65 -10.71 9.52 4.98
N THR A 66 -11.36 8.36 4.95
CA THR A 66 -11.33 7.39 6.05
C THR A 66 -10.85 6.05 5.49
N LEU A 67 -9.88 5.43 6.17
CA LEU A 67 -9.53 4.04 5.90
C LEU A 67 -10.65 3.15 6.44
N ILE A 68 -11.52 2.64 5.54
CA ILE A 68 -12.64 1.77 5.92
C ILE A 68 -12.11 0.39 6.31
N SER A 69 -11.26 -0.18 5.48
CA SER A 69 -10.66 -1.48 5.71
C SER A 69 -9.39 -1.65 4.87
N TRP A 70 -8.51 -2.51 5.36
CA TRP A 70 -7.41 -3.04 4.59
C TRP A 70 -7.17 -4.50 5.02
N SER A 71 -6.60 -5.27 4.13
CA SER A 71 -6.22 -6.66 4.39
C SER A 71 -4.96 -6.96 3.61
N ILE A 72 -4.11 -7.80 4.20
CA ILE A 72 -2.95 -8.39 3.54
C ILE A 72 -3.12 -9.91 3.55
N THR A 73 -2.89 -10.53 2.39
CA THR A 73 -2.83 -11.98 2.26
C THR A 73 -1.40 -12.33 1.88
N LEU A 74 -0.80 -13.21 2.66
CA LEU A 74 0.56 -13.70 2.44
C LEU A 74 0.41 -15.17 2.06
N GLU A 75 0.78 -15.50 0.83
CA GLU A 75 0.79 -16.86 0.31
C GLU A 75 2.24 -17.31 0.15
N TYR A 76 2.52 -18.55 0.57
CA TYR A 76 3.85 -19.18 0.52
C TYR A 76 3.94 -20.23 -0.58
#